data_AF-A0A934A6W8-F1
#
_entry.id   AF-A0A934A6W8-F1
#
_cell.length_a   1.000
_cell.length_b   1.000
_cell.length_c   1.000
_cell.angle_alpha   90.00
_cell.angle_beta   90.00
_cell.angle_gamma   90.00
#
_symmetry.space_group_name_H-M   'P 1'
#
loop_
_entity.id
_entity.type
_entity.pdbx_description
1 polymer ?
#
loop_
_entity_poly.entity_id
_entity_poly.type
_entity_poly.pdbx_seq_one_letter_code
_entity_poly.pdbx_strand_id
1 'polypeptide(L)'
;MAENLYGQVSYGVFVYFSCYILFFSYKFLHASQKQRKFHGFALFCILCLVFWSNPQRAIVSYGIPIIAAIVWYMLGLAHTEYLDRKKTGWYLIVIVFAGIMLGAVLHAVTLAGFNYDFAPPHACWLSYDNMLRNVTLVPEGFLALFGGLPTADGEVVSIVGIYEAARFAASLALLCLIPYSIHTSLRQKGSGVAFLASFAFTALAGVLFVQVATTVPDMTDPILVSRYFVPSLVLSLILSLSQKLDWPKAPIVSLSTAAVAICFVASAYPAFVKMGNTSEYDRSITVQHQNALDGLKNFLLENGLHYGYAKFWNAGVLSVLSDEKLLVRQIVIDHGLPMPDRWLSSNRWYRPGAWQGETFLLLTTQEDEEEGDEAVDWDLLGRYHCKPVRKLSYEGFKVFVFPQNLAKYLSRWDRRFEVPGSFPASRESLHQVGKLYDDYEYAGSAVVVEKGEAGALHYGPYVDVEPGTYTVSFDVAVESAPEGSARLDVVASPDQKLLAETVLMDNTSSRRLRFTLDRLATLEFRVWSLGNARVVFKDVSIVRDNATWAAGSRSSISRDQPS
;
A
#
# COMPACT_ATOMS: atom_id res chain seq x y z
N MET A 1 4.58 3.53 21.90
CA MET A 1 5.96 3.59 21.32
C MET A 1 6.65 2.23 21.13
N ALA A 2 6.64 1.31 22.09
CA ALA A 2 7.36 0.02 21.99
C ALA A 2 6.90 -0.87 20.82
N GLU A 3 5.58 -0.99 20.62
CA GLU A 3 5.00 -1.71 19.48
C GLU A 3 5.41 -1.11 18.12
N ASN A 4 5.45 0.22 18.01
CA ASN A 4 5.94 0.87 16.79
C ASN A 4 7.43 0.58 16.53
N LEU A 5 8.23 0.39 17.58
CA LEU A 5 9.66 0.09 17.45
C LEU A 5 9.93 -1.38 17.11
N TYR A 6 9.24 -2.31 17.76
CA TYR A 6 9.59 -3.74 17.74
C TYR A 6 8.47 -4.66 17.23
N GLY A 7 7.26 -4.14 17.04
CA GLY A 7 6.09 -4.86 16.54
C GLY A 7 5.91 -4.73 15.02
N GLN A 8 4.66 -4.81 14.56
CA GLN A 8 4.30 -4.96 13.15
C GLN A 8 4.88 -3.89 12.21
N VAL A 9 5.12 -2.66 12.70
CA VAL A 9 5.62 -1.55 11.88
C VAL A 9 7.15 -1.42 11.89
N SER A 10 7.83 -2.02 12.88
CA SER A 10 9.30 -2.18 12.96
C SER A 10 10.13 -0.91 12.68
N TYR A 11 9.71 0.27 13.18
CA TYR A 11 10.51 1.51 13.10
C TYR A 11 11.82 1.45 13.88
N GLY A 12 12.05 0.42 14.70
CA GLY A 12 13.34 0.17 15.35
C GLY A 12 14.49 0.06 14.36
N VAL A 13 14.25 -0.47 13.16
CA VAL A 13 15.24 -0.50 12.06
C VAL A 13 15.67 0.92 11.67
N PHE A 14 14.74 1.88 11.70
CA PHE A 14 15.05 3.28 11.39
C PHE A 14 15.93 3.94 12.43
N VAL A 15 15.65 3.66 13.71
CA VAL A 15 16.45 4.15 14.84
C VAL A 15 17.84 3.53 14.81
N TYR A 16 17.94 2.21 14.61
CA TYR A 16 19.20 1.48 14.48
C TYR A 16 20.09 2.11 13.41
N PHE A 17 19.60 2.25 12.17
CA PHE A 17 20.41 2.83 11.09
C PHE A 17 20.77 4.29 11.35
N SER A 18 19.87 5.10 11.93
CA SER A 18 20.20 6.46 12.35
C SER A 18 21.37 6.48 13.33
N CYS A 19 21.37 5.60 14.33
CA CYS A 19 22.46 5.47 15.29
C CYS A 19 23.80 5.09 14.64
N TYR A 20 23.82 4.14 13.70
CA TYR A 20 25.07 3.79 12.98
C TYR A 20 25.56 4.92 12.07
N ILE A 21 24.65 5.58 11.34
CA ILE A 21 24.98 6.71 10.49
C ILE A 21 25.60 7.83 11.33
N LEU A 22 24.98 8.17 12.46
CA LEU A 22 25.50 9.15 13.41
C LEU A 22 26.86 8.73 13.98
N PHE A 23 26.97 7.48 14.44
CA PHE A 23 28.19 6.95 15.05
C PHE A 23 29.37 6.96 14.07
N PHE A 24 29.21 6.38 12.88
CA PHE A 24 30.28 6.31 11.89
C PHE A 24 30.64 7.68 11.34
N SER A 25 29.66 8.57 11.14
CA SER A 25 29.92 9.95 10.73
C SER A 25 30.73 10.72 11.77
N TYR A 26 30.31 10.66 13.04
CA TYR A 26 31.03 11.36 14.11
C TYR A 26 32.43 10.78 14.34
N LYS A 27 32.57 9.45 14.31
CA LYS A 27 33.88 8.78 14.40
C LYS A 27 34.77 9.11 13.22
N PHE A 28 34.24 9.18 11.99
CA PHE A 28 35.01 9.59 10.81
C PHE A 28 35.64 10.97 10.99
N LEU A 29 34.89 11.93 11.53
CA LEU A 29 35.35 13.30 11.78
C LEU A 29 36.51 13.38 12.80
N HIS A 30 36.61 12.41 13.72
CA HIS A 30 37.58 12.42 14.83
C HIS A 30 38.66 11.34 14.73
N ALA A 31 38.57 10.46 13.73
CA ALA A 31 39.47 9.32 13.58
C ALA A 31 40.81 9.66 12.93
N SER A 32 41.83 8.87 13.30
CA SER A 32 43.11 8.78 12.59
C SER A 32 42.91 8.28 11.14
N GLN A 33 43.87 8.53 10.24
CA GLN A 33 43.71 8.19 8.81
C GLN A 33 43.27 6.75 8.53
N LYS A 34 43.86 5.75 9.21
CA LYS A 34 43.53 4.32 8.97
C LYS A 34 42.10 3.99 9.42
N GLN A 35 41.70 4.47 10.61
CA GLN A 35 40.36 4.27 11.14
C GLN A 35 39.31 5.07 10.35
N ARG A 36 39.68 6.23 9.82
CA ARG A 36 38.82 7.07 8.98
C ARG A 36 38.36 6.33 7.72
N LYS A 37 39.25 5.58 7.06
CA LYS A 37 38.89 4.74 5.90
C LYS A 37 37.83 3.70 6.27
N PHE A 38 38.00 3.02 7.40
CA PHE A 38 37.04 2.04 7.90
C PHE A 38 35.67 2.67 8.18
N HIS A 39 35.62 3.76 8.96
CA HIS A 39 34.36 4.42 9.29
C HIS A 39 33.67 5.01 8.05
N GLY A 40 34.44 5.54 7.10
CA GLY A 40 33.91 6.05 5.84
C GLY A 40 33.31 4.95 4.97
N PHE A 41 34.00 3.81 4.86
CA PHE A 41 33.48 2.65 4.14
C PHE A 41 32.23 2.05 4.81
N ALA A 42 32.24 1.89 6.14
CA ALA A 42 31.08 1.41 6.89
C ALA A 42 29.87 2.33 6.71
N LEU A 43 30.07 3.65 6.79
CA LEU A 43 29.02 4.64 6.52
C LEU A 43 28.51 4.53 5.09
N PHE A 44 29.40 4.44 4.10
CA PHE A 44 29.05 4.29 2.69
C PHE A 44 28.14 3.06 2.48
N CYS A 45 28.52 1.90 3.02
CA CYS A 45 27.74 0.67 2.92
C CYS A 45 26.35 0.83 3.53
N ILE A 46 26.26 1.42 4.72
CA ILE A 46 24.96 1.64 5.39
C ILE A 46 24.08 2.61 4.60
N LEU A 47 24.65 3.70 4.08
CA LEU A 47 23.92 4.65 3.24
C LEU A 47 23.44 3.99 1.94
N CYS A 48 24.28 3.16 1.30
CA CYS A 48 23.86 2.38 0.14
C CYS A 48 22.68 1.48 0.47
N LEU A 49 22.72 0.77 1.60
CA LEU A 49 21.64 -0.14 2.01
C LEU A 49 20.32 0.59 2.28
N VAL A 50 20.33 1.69 3.05
CA VAL A 50 19.08 2.40 3.38
C VAL A 50 18.48 3.10 2.16
N PHE A 51 19.32 3.64 1.26
CA PHE A 51 18.84 4.23 0.01
C PHE A 51 18.47 3.19 -1.05
N TRP A 52 19.08 2.00 -1.05
CA TRP A 52 18.64 0.89 -1.88
C TRP A 52 17.24 0.41 -1.50
N SER A 53 16.93 0.38 -0.21
CA SER A 53 15.59 0.02 0.28
C SER A 53 14.51 0.99 -0.19
N ASN A 54 14.63 2.29 0.12
CA ASN A 54 13.67 3.31 -0.31
C ASN A 54 14.30 4.71 -0.30
N PRO A 55 14.71 5.26 -1.47
CA PRO A 55 15.37 6.56 -1.55
C PRO A 55 14.52 7.72 -1.04
N GLN A 56 13.22 7.73 -1.32
CA GLN A 56 12.30 8.81 -0.97
C GLN A 56 12.10 8.92 0.55
N ARG A 57 12.01 7.78 1.24
CA ARG A 57 11.92 7.77 2.69
C ARG A 57 13.28 8.02 3.34
N ALA A 58 14.35 7.46 2.77
CA ALA A 58 15.70 7.60 3.28
C ALA A 58 16.24 9.04 3.20
N ILE A 59 15.86 9.82 2.18
CA ILE A 59 16.30 11.23 2.09
C ILE A 59 15.75 12.09 3.23
N VAL A 60 14.48 11.87 3.62
CA VAL A 60 13.84 12.60 4.74
C VAL A 60 14.34 12.09 6.09
N SER A 61 14.50 10.77 6.25
CA SER A 61 14.86 10.15 7.53
C SER A 61 16.36 10.18 7.84
N TYR A 62 17.24 10.18 6.83
CA TYR A 62 18.69 10.06 7.02
C TYR A 62 19.49 11.10 6.24
N GLY A 63 19.23 11.27 4.94
CA GLY A 63 20.09 12.03 4.04
C GLY A 63 20.15 13.53 4.37
N ILE A 64 19.00 14.21 4.41
CA ILE A 64 18.93 15.62 4.81
C ILE A 64 19.41 15.80 6.27
N PRO A 65 18.96 14.98 7.24
CA PRO A 65 19.45 15.06 8.62
C PRO A 65 20.96 14.92 8.78
N ILE A 66 21.62 13.99 8.07
CA ILE A 66 23.08 13.80 8.20
C ILE A 66 23.86 14.95 7.56
N ILE A 67 23.41 15.45 6.40
CA ILE A 67 24.03 16.61 5.75
C ILE A 67 23.90 17.85 6.66
N ALA A 68 22.71 18.09 7.22
CA ALA A 68 22.49 19.19 8.15
C ALA A 68 23.39 19.07 9.39
N ALA A 69 23.52 17.88 9.97
CA ALA A 69 24.40 17.64 11.12
C ALA A 69 25.88 17.89 10.80
N ILE A 70 26.36 17.47 9.63
CA ILE A 70 27.74 17.72 9.19
C ILE A 70 27.98 19.21 8.98
N VAL A 71 27.07 19.91 8.29
CA VAL A 71 27.17 21.35 8.07
C VAL A 71 27.15 22.11 9.39
N TRP A 72 26.22 21.79 10.29
CA TRP A 72 26.14 22.41 11.62
C TRP A 72 27.43 22.20 12.43
N TYR A 73 27.98 21.00 12.42
CA TYR A 73 29.25 20.70 13.06
C TYR A 73 30.40 21.52 12.48
N MET A 74 30.51 21.61 11.15
CA MET A 74 31.54 22.41 10.48
C MET A 74 31.43 23.91 10.79
N LEU A 75 30.22 24.45 10.93
CA LEU A 75 29.98 25.83 11.34
C LEU A 75 30.35 26.08 12.81
N GLY A 76 30.32 25.04 13.64
CA GLY A 76 30.66 25.11 15.05
C GLY A 76 32.15 25.08 15.38
N LEU A 77 33.03 24.77 14.42
CA LEU A 77 34.47 24.67 14.64
C LEU A 77 35.13 26.06 14.81
N ALA A 78 35.91 26.22 15.89
CA ALA A 78 36.67 27.45 16.18
C ALA A 78 37.85 27.67 15.21
N HIS A 79 38.29 28.92 15.06
CA HIS A 79 39.26 29.36 14.04
C HIS A 79 40.62 28.63 14.05
N THR A 80 40.99 27.99 15.16
CA THR A 80 42.24 27.23 15.37
C THR A 80 42.11 25.73 15.02
N GLU A 81 40.91 25.14 15.04
CA GLU A 81 40.66 23.73 14.65
C GLU A 81 40.27 23.59 13.16
N TYR A 82 40.45 24.67 12.39
CA TYR A 82 39.52 25.04 11.32
C TYR A 82 39.76 24.38 9.97
N LEU A 83 41.00 24.05 9.60
CA LEU A 83 41.29 23.66 8.20
C LEU A 83 41.18 22.17 7.96
N ASP A 84 41.77 21.33 8.81
CA ASP A 84 41.81 19.87 8.55
C ASP A 84 40.47 19.18 8.85
N ARG A 85 39.79 19.59 9.92
CA ARG A 85 38.45 19.05 10.26
C ARG A 85 37.37 19.47 9.27
N LYS A 86 37.41 20.70 8.74
CA LYS A 86 36.47 21.12 7.68
C LYS A 86 36.71 20.38 6.37
N LYS A 87 37.97 20.17 5.97
CA LYS A 87 38.30 19.31 4.82
C LYS A 87 37.77 17.89 5.03
N THR A 88 37.93 17.34 6.22
CA THR A 88 37.39 16.02 6.59
C THR A 88 35.86 15.99 6.52
N GLY A 89 35.18 17.06 6.95
CA GLY A 89 33.73 17.21 6.81
C GLY A 89 33.27 17.20 5.35
N TRP A 90 33.99 17.88 4.45
CA TRP A 90 33.70 17.82 3.01
C TRP A 90 33.91 16.43 2.41
N TYR A 91 34.97 15.71 2.80
CA TYR A 91 35.15 14.32 2.38
C TYR A 91 34.00 13.42 2.87
N LEU A 92 33.51 13.65 4.09
CA LEU A 92 32.35 12.94 4.62
C LEU A 92 31.09 13.22 3.80
N ILE A 93 30.86 14.47 3.40
CA ILE A 93 29.75 14.85 2.50
C ILE A 93 29.85 14.10 1.16
N VAL A 94 31.05 14.01 0.58
CA VAL A 94 31.27 13.24 -0.66
C VAL A 94 30.93 11.75 -0.47
N ILE A 95 31.33 11.15 0.65
CA ILE A 95 30.99 9.76 0.99
C ILE A 95 29.46 9.60 1.13
N VAL A 96 28.80 10.55 1.79
CA VAL A 96 27.35 10.55 1.94
C VAL A 96 26.65 10.61 0.58
N PHE A 97 27.03 11.56 -0.28
CA PHE A 97 26.48 11.68 -1.63
C PHE A 97 26.73 10.42 -2.47
N ALA A 98 27.93 9.85 -2.42
CA ALA A 98 28.26 8.63 -3.14
C ALA A 98 27.38 7.45 -2.69
N GLY A 99 27.16 7.30 -1.37
CA GLY A 99 26.30 6.25 -0.82
C GLY A 99 24.83 6.43 -1.21
N ILE A 100 24.33 7.67 -1.18
CA ILE A 100 22.98 8.03 -1.64
C ILE A 100 22.80 7.69 -3.12
N MET A 101 23.73 8.12 -3.97
CA MET A 101 23.66 7.91 -5.42
C MET A 101 23.70 6.42 -5.78
N LEU A 102 24.66 5.67 -5.22
CA LEU A 102 24.74 4.23 -5.50
C LEU A 102 23.49 3.49 -4.98
N GLY A 103 23.03 3.80 -3.76
CA GLY A 103 21.80 3.21 -3.22
C GLY A 103 20.57 3.51 -4.10
N ALA A 104 20.41 4.75 -4.55
CA ALA A 104 19.30 5.13 -5.42
C ALA A 104 19.37 4.45 -6.81
N VAL A 105 20.57 4.30 -7.38
CA VAL A 105 20.75 3.54 -8.63
C VAL A 105 20.41 2.07 -8.43
N LEU A 106 20.89 1.45 -7.35
CA LEU A 106 20.57 0.06 -7.03
C LEU A 106 19.05 -0.15 -6.84
N HIS A 107 18.38 0.82 -6.20
CA HIS A 107 16.92 0.82 -6.06
C HIS A 107 16.23 0.85 -7.42
N ALA A 108 16.59 1.78 -8.30
CA ALA A 108 16.02 1.89 -9.63
C ALA A 108 16.26 0.64 -10.48
N VAL A 109 17.48 0.07 -10.45
CA VAL A 109 17.83 -1.16 -11.17
C VAL A 109 17.04 -2.35 -10.64
N THR A 110 16.87 -2.44 -9.32
CA THR A 110 16.09 -3.52 -8.70
C THR A 110 14.63 -3.40 -9.11
N LEU A 111 14.02 -2.21 -8.96
CA LEU A 111 12.62 -1.98 -9.32
C LEU A 111 12.33 -2.14 -10.81
N ALA A 112 13.28 -1.85 -11.69
CA ALA A 112 13.11 -2.09 -13.14
C ALA A 112 12.84 -3.57 -13.48
N GLY A 113 13.22 -4.51 -12.60
CA GLY A 113 12.98 -5.94 -12.77
C GLY A 113 11.65 -6.45 -12.18
N PHE A 114 10.86 -5.60 -11.51
CA PHE A 114 9.61 -6.02 -10.86
C PHE A 114 8.40 -5.27 -11.44
N ASN A 115 7.33 -6.02 -11.74
CA ASN A 115 6.01 -5.43 -11.94
C ASN A 115 5.43 -5.09 -10.56
N TYR A 116 5.51 -3.83 -10.15
CA TYR A 116 4.83 -3.33 -8.95
C TYR A 116 3.75 -2.35 -9.37
N ASP A 117 2.55 -2.45 -8.76
CA ASP A 117 1.56 -1.40 -8.88
C ASP A 117 2.07 -0.19 -8.09
N PHE A 118 2.20 0.95 -8.76
CA PHE A 118 2.35 2.21 -8.05
C PHE A 118 1.03 2.47 -7.30
N ALA A 119 1.02 2.21 -5.99
CA ALA A 119 0.08 2.93 -5.11
C ALA A 119 0.20 4.43 -5.41
N PRO A 120 -0.89 5.21 -5.31
CA PRO A 120 -1.05 6.52 -5.97
C PRO A 120 0.25 7.31 -6.01
N PRO A 121 0.79 7.57 -7.21
CA PRO A 121 2.16 8.01 -7.34
C PRO A 121 2.20 9.48 -6.94
N HIS A 122 3.15 9.79 -6.05
CA HIS A 122 3.57 11.13 -5.62
C HIS A 122 2.84 11.69 -4.39
N ALA A 123 3.66 12.06 -3.40
CA ALA A 123 3.25 12.98 -2.34
C ALA A 123 2.79 14.30 -2.99
N CYS A 124 1.51 14.60 -2.86
CA CYS A 124 0.94 15.85 -3.35
C CYS A 124 0.87 16.86 -2.22
N TRP A 125 0.88 18.15 -2.57
CA TRP A 125 0.62 19.22 -1.62
C TRP A 125 -0.83 19.21 -1.17
N LEU A 126 -1.06 19.47 0.13
CA LEU A 126 -2.39 19.72 0.66
C LEU A 126 -2.84 21.16 0.38
N SER A 127 -4.16 21.37 0.42
CA SER A 127 -4.72 22.72 0.51
C SER A 127 -4.39 23.36 1.86
N TYR A 128 -4.44 24.69 1.93
CA TYR A 128 -4.19 25.44 3.17
C TYR A 128 -5.06 24.96 4.34
N ASP A 129 -6.35 24.73 4.10
CA ASP A 129 -7.28 24.28 5.14
C ASP A 129 -6.92 22.88 5.67
N ASN A 130 -6.53 21.98 4.77
CA ASN A 130 -6.07 20.64 5.16
C ASN A 130 -4.74 20.69 5.91
N MET A 131 -3.83 21.59 5.54
CA MET A 131 -2.60 21.80 6.31
C MET A 131 -2.91 22.30 7.73
N LEU A 132 -3.82 23.27 7.88
CA LEU A 132 -4.21 23.79 9.20
C LEU A 132 -4.88 22.71 10.05
N ARG A 133 -5.78 21.91 9.47
CA ARG A 133 -6.35 20.74 10.13
C ARG A 133 -5.24 19.81 10.63
N ASN A 134 -4.28 19.46 9.78
CA ASN A 134 -3.19 18.56 10.16
C ASN A 134 -2.35 19.13 11.31
N VAL A 135 -2.08 20.44 11.35
CA VAL A 135 -1.40 21.08 12.49
C VAL A 135 -2.13 20.86 13.80
N THR A 136 -3.47 20.94 13.80
CA THR A 136 -4.27 20.74 15.01
C THR A 136 -4.30 19.28 15.50
N LEU A 137 -4.07 18.33 14.61
CA LEU A 137 -4.08 16.88 14.92
C LEU A 137 -2.70 16.34 15.35
N VAL A 138 -1.60 17.02 15.00
CA VAL A 138 -0.25 16.59 15.41
C VAL A 138 -0.08 16.46 16.94
N PRO A 139 -0.57 17.39 17.78
CA PRO A 139 -0.49 17.25 19.24
C PRO A 139 -1.18 15.99 19.77
N GLU A 140 -2.33 15.62 19.21
CA GLU A 140 -3.05 14.39 19.59
C GLU A 140 -2.18 13.16 19.34
N GLY A 141 -1.63 13.04 18.13
CA GLY A 141 -0.71 11.96 17.77
C GLY A 141 0.55 11.94 18.65
N PHE A 142 1.13 13.10 18.95
CA PHE A 142 2.29 13.20 19.86
C PHE A 142 1.98 12.67 21.26
N LEU A 143 0.85 13.09 21.85
CA LEU A 143 0.41 12.63 23.17
C LEU A 143 0.13 11.13 23.16
N ALA A 144 -0.49 10.62 22.09
CA ALA A 144 -0.75 9.20 21.92
C ALA A 144 0.54 8.36 21.88
N LEU A 145 1.56 8.79 21.13
CA LEU A 145 2.83 8.06 21.00
C LEU A 145 3.54 7.84 22.32
N PHE A 146 3.52 8.85 23.19
CA PHE A 146 4.10 8.80 24.53
C PHE A 146 3.16 8.16 25.57
N GLY A 147 1.97 7.70 25.15
CA GLY A 147 0.99 7.05 26.01
C GLY A 147 0.36 8.02 27.01
N GLY A 148 0.28 9.30 26.65
CA GLY A 148 -0.26 10.37 27.48
C GLY A 148 -1.76 10.56 27.36
N LEU A 149 -2.43 10.06 26.31
CA LEU A 149 -3.88 10.20 26.19
C LEU A 149 -4.59 9.36 27.26
N PRO A 150 -5.42 9.98 28.14
CA PRO A 150 -6.25 9.25 29.09
C PRO A 150 -7.35 8.46 28.38
N THR A 151 -7.90 7.46 29.06
CA THR A 151 -9.04 6.69 28.54
C THR A 151 -10.31 7.55 28.58
N ALA A 152 -11.04 7.62 27.46
CA ALA A 152 -12.31 8.33 27.41
C ALA A 152 -13.29 7.76 28.45
N ASP A 153 -14.04 8.65 29.11
CA ASP A 153 -15.02 8.31 30.16
C ASP A 153 -14.46 7.58 31.40
N GLY A 154 -13.13 7.53 31.56
CA GLY A 154 -12.47 6.92 32.72
C GLY A 154 -12.59 7.75 34.00
N GLU A 155 -12.61 7.08 35.16
CA GLU A 155 -12.64 7.75 36.46
C GLU A 155 -11.31 8.46 36.76
N VAL A 156 -11.35 9.79 36.87
CA VAL A 156 -10.18 10.63 37.19
C VAL A 156 -9.65 10.37 38.60
N VAL A 157 -10.54 10.20 39.58
CA VAL A 157 -10.19 10.00 40.99
C VAL A 157 -10.09 8.51 41.32
N SER A 158 -9.16 7.83 40.65
CA SER A 158 -8.84 6.42 40.87
C SER A 158 -7.33 6.20 40.75
N ILE A 159 -6.81 5.04 41.18
CA ILE A 159 -5.38 4.71 40.99
C ILE A 159 -5.01 4.74 39.50
N VAL A 160 -5.91 4.24 38.65
CA VAL A 160 -5.75 4.26 37.19
C VAL A 160 -5.80 5.71 36.69
N GLY A 161 -6.81 6.49 37.06
CA GLY A 161 -6.95 7.89 36.66
C GLY A 161 -5.78 8.78 37.08
N ILE A 162 -5.24 8.60 38.29
CA ILE A 162 -4.03 9.31 38.75
C ILE A 162 -2.81 8.92 37.91
N TYR A 163 -2.67 7.64 37.58
CA TYR A 163 -1.59 7.16 36.71
C TYR A 163 -1.73 7.69 35.27
N GLU A 164 -2.94 7.75 34.72
CA GLU A 164 -3.21 8.36 33.41
C GLU A 164 -2.92 9.86 33.42
N ALA A 165 -3.33 10.58 34.46
CA ALA A 165 -3.02 11.99 34.64
C ALA A 165 -1.50 12.24 34.73
N ALA A 166 -0.75 11.37 35.42
CA ALA A 166 0.70 11.45 35.47
C ALA A 166 1.34 11.23 34.08
N ARG A 167 0.87 10.25 33.30
CA ARG A 167 1.34 10.02 31.93
C ARG A 167 1.00 11.17 30.98
N PHE A 168 -0.20 11.74 31.11
CA PHE A 168 -0.63 12.91 30.37
C PHE A 168 0.28 14.12 30.68
N ALA A 169 0.51 14.41 31.97
CA ALA A 169 1.40 15.48 32.41
C ALA A 169 2.85 15.26 31.92
N ALA A 170 3.36 14.03 31.98
CA ALA A 170 4.69 13.69 31.45
C ALA A 170 4.78 13.91 29.93
N SER A 171 3.73 13.56 29.19
CA SER A 171 3.67 13.77 27.74
C SER A 171 3.58 15.25 27.36
N LEU A 172 2.81 16.04 28.12
CA LEU A 172 2.81 17.50 28.01
C LEU A 172 4.18 18.12 28.34
N ALA A 173 4.85 17.61 29.38
CA ALA A 173 6.20 18.06 29.71
C ALA A 173 7.19 17.78 28.55
N LEU A 174 7.06 16.65 27.85
CA LEU A 174 7.87 16.32 26.68
C LEU A 174 7.68 17.28 25.50
N LEU A 175 6.47 17.83 25.28
CA LEU A 175 6.23 18.86 24.25
C LEU A 175 7.13 20.08 24.45
N CYS A 176 7.44 20.43 25.70
CA CYS A 176 8.31 21.56 26.04
C CYS A 176 9.78 21.14 26.19
N LEU A 177 10.04 19.96 26.79
CA LEU A 177 11.39 19.47 27.05
C LEU A 177 12.14 19.14 25.76
N ILE A 178 11.49 18.57 24.75
CA ILE A 178 12.15 18.20 23.49
C ILE A 178 12.71 19.45 22.77
N PRO A 179 11.92 20.49 22.47
CA PRO A 179 12.44 21.72 21.85
C PRO A 179 13.51 22.39 22.70
N TYR A 180 13.30 22.47 24.03
CA TYR A 180 14.30 23.01 24.95
C TYR A 180 15.61 22.23 24.86
N SER A 181 15.54 20.91 24.82
CA SER A 181 16.72 20.04 24.81
C SER A 181 17.48 20.06 23.52
N ILE A 182 16.79 20.14 22.39
CA ILE A 182 17.40 20.39 21.09
C ILE A 182 18.13 21.74 21.11
N HIS A 183 17.47 22.81 21.58
CA HIS A 183 18.04 24.16 21.60
C HIS A 183 19.31 24.25 22.45
N THR A 184 19.29 23.73 23.68
CA THR A 184 20.48 23.75 24.55
C THR A 184 21.61 22.87 24.02
N SER A 185 21.28 21.73 23.40
CA SER A 185 22.25 20.83 22.79
C SER A 185 22.92 21.45 21.56
N LEU A 186 22.18 22.14 20.70
CA LEU A 186 22.72 22.83 19.52
C LEU A 186 23.70 23.94 19.87
N ARG A 187 23.59 24.55 21.06
CA ARG A 187 24.54 25.56 21.56
C ARG A 187 25.91 24.99 21.91
N GLN A 188 26.04 23.68 22.11
CA GLN A 188 27.31 23.00 22.38
C GLN A 188 28.10 22.77 21.07
N LYS A 189 28.45 23.87 20.40
CA LYS A 189 29.08 23.87 19.07
C LYS A 189 30.30 22.94 19.01
N GLY A 190 30.42 22.20 17.90
CA GLY A 190 31.54 21.27 17.67
C GLY A 190 31.52 20.00 18.53
N SER A 191 30.48 19.76 19.34
CA SER A 191 30.33 18.52 20.12
C SER A 191 29.50 17.46 19.40
N GLY A 192 29.65 16.20 19.82
CA GLY A 192 28.78 15.10 19.39
C GLY A 192 27.32 15.27 19.80
N VAL A 193 27.07 16.00 20.91
CA VAL A 193 25.71 16.31 21.37
C VAL A 193 25.02 17.28 20.40
N ALA A 194 25.71 18.33 19.95
CA ALA A 194 25.18 19.22 18.92
C ALA A 194 25.00 18.52 17.57
N PHE A 195 25.87 17.57 17.23
CA PHE A 195 25.75 16.75 16.02
C PHE A 195 24.47 15.89 16.04
N LEU A 196 24.23 15.16 17.14
CA LEU A 196 23.00 14.39 17.36
C LEU A 196 21.76 15.30 17.36
N ALA A 197 21.82 16.45 18.03
CA ALA A 197 20.70 17.39 18.10
C ALA A 197 20.33 17.98 16.73
N SER A 198 21.32 18.30 15.90
CA SER A 198 21.08 18.79 14.54
C SER A 198 20.43 17.72 13.67
N PHE A 199 20.89 16.47 13.76
CA PHE A 199 20.27 15.34 13.07
C PHE A 199 18.83 15.12 13.54
N ALA A 200 18.61 14.99 14.85
CA ALA A 200 17.30 14.71 15.43
C ALA A 200 16.28 15.81 15.10
N PHE A 201 16.68 17.08 15.21
CA PHE A 201 15.85 18.22 14.85
C PHE A 201 15.46 18.20 13.37
N THR A 202 16.44 17.98 12.48
CA THR A 202 16.18 18.00 11.03
C THR A 202 15.30 16.83 10.62
N ALA A 203 15.49 15.64 11.22
CA ALA A 203 14.62 14.49 10.99
C ALA A 203 13.20 14.75 11.50
N LEU A 204 13.06 15.31 12.71
CA LEU A 204 11.75 15.66 13.29
C LEU A 204 11.03 16.70 12.44
N ALA A 205 11.72 17.75 12.02
CA ALA A 205 11.17 18.81 11.17
C ALA A 205 10.77 18.28 9.78
N GLY A 206 11.57 17.38 9.20
CA GLY A 206 11.26 16.73 7.93
C GLY A 206 10.00 15.88 7.99
N VAL A 207 9.86 15.05 9.03
CA VAL A 207 8.64 14.24 9.24
C VAL A 207 7.44 15.14 9.53
N LEU A 208 7.60 16.16 10.38
CA LEU A 208 6.52 17.12 10.67
C LEU A 208 6.04 17.83 9.39
N PHE A 209 6.98 18.26 8.55
CA PHE A 209 6.67 18.88 7.28
C PHE A 209 5.88 17.94 6.36
N VAL A 210 6.33 16.69 6.18
CA VAL A 210 5.60 15.70 5.38
C VAL A 210 4.20 15.46 5.96
N GLN A 211 4.11 15.34 7.29
CA GLN A 211 2.86 15.05 7.98
C GLN A 211 1.84 16.22 7.91
N VAL A 212 2.32 17.47 7.85
CA VAL A 212 1.44 18.64 7.79
C VAL A 212 1.11 19.03 6.36
N ALA A 213 2.08 18.98 5.44
CA ALA A 213 1.99 19.64 4.14
C ALA A 213 1.60 18.73 2.97
N THR A 214 1.59 17.40 3.16
CA THR A 214 1.46 16.44 2.05
C THR A 214 0.35 15.42 2.24
N THR A 215 -0.04 14.75 1.15
CA THR A 215 -1.03 13.67 1.13
C THR A 215 -0.51 12.31 1.62
N VAL A 216 0.77 12.21 1.98
CA VAL A 216 1.39 10.97 2.49
C VAL A 216 0.73 10.46 3.78
N PRO A 217 0.52 11.30 4.81
CA PRO A 217 -0.28 10.95 5.98
C PRO A 217 -1.79 10.92 5.70
N ASP A 218 -2.46 9.81 5.99
CA ASP A 218 -3.92 9.81 6.09
C ASP A 218 -4.36 10.23 7.50
N MET A 219 -4.69 11.52 7.66
CA MET A 219 -5.07 12.11 8.95
C MET A 219 -6.53 11.86 9.34
N THR A 220 -7.20 10.87 8.73
CA THR A 220 -8.44 10.30 9.29
C THR A 220 -8.17 9.55 10.59
N ASP A 221 -6.98 8.94 10.73
CA ASP A 221 -6.46 8.38 11.98
C ASP A 221 -5.11 9.03 12.35
N PRO A 222 -5.13 10.17 13.09
CA PRO A 222 -3.92 10.90 13.44
C PRO A 222 -3.00 10.12 14.39
N ILE A 223 -3.56 9.22 15.20
CA ILE A 223 -2.81 8.38 16.13
C ILE A 223 -2.00 7.35 15.35
N LEU A 224 -2.62 6.65 14.40
CA LEU A 224 -1.94 5.66 13.58
C LEU A 224 -0.81 6.28 12.77
N VAL A 225 -1.07 7.42 12.12
CA VAL A 225 -0.06 8.10 11.29
C VAL A 225 1.09 8.68 12.11
N SER A 226 0.85 9.09 13.36
CA SER A 226 1.90 9.63 14.23
C SER A 226 3.10 8.69 14.40
N ARG A 227 2.95 7.38 14.14
CA ARG A 227 4.06 6.40 14.14
C ARG A 227 5.28 6.82 13.30
N TYR A 228 5.10 7.64 12.25
CA TYR A 228 6.21 8.16 11.46
C TYR A 228 7.17 9.06 12.26
N PHE A 229 6.70 9.70 13.33
CA PHE A 229 7.54 10.49 14.23
C PHE A 229 8.44 9.66 15.14
N VAL A 230 8.16 8.35 15.31
CA VAL A 230 8.84 7.50 16.30
C VAL A 230 10.35 7.56 16.18
N PRO A 231 10.99 7.42 15.00
CA PRO A 231 12.44 7.47 14.90
C PRO A 231 13.03 8.80 15.40
N SER A 232 12.47 9.93 14.96
CA SER A 232 12.93 11.27 15.34
C SER A 232 12.66 11.60 16.81
N LEU A 233 11.52 11.16 17.34
CA LEU A 233 11.15 11.39 18.74
C LEU A 233 11.98 10.55 19.69
N VAL A 234 12.36 9.32 19.33
CA VAL A 234 13.29 8.51 20.15
C VAL A 234 14.64 9.19 20.27
N LEU A 235 15.22 9.69 19.17
CA LEU A 235 16.49 10.43 19.22
C LEU A 235 16.36 11.72 20.06
N SER A 236 15.22 12.41 19.94
CA SER A 236 14.92 13.62 20.72
C SER A 236 14.72 13.31 22.21
N LEU A 237 14.14 12.14 22.53
CA LEU A 237 13.97 11.66 23.90
C LEU A 237 15.31 11.32 24.54
N ILE A 238 16.23 10.67 23.81
CA ILE A 238 17.61 10.43 24.27
C ILE A 238 18.28 11.76 24.63
N LEU A 239 18.15 12.79 23.79
CA LEU A 239 18.66 14.13 24.10
C LEU A 239 18.03 14.72 25.36
N SER A 240 16.71 14.60 25.49
CA SER A 240 15.95 15.18 26.60
C SER A 240 16.29 14.51 27.95
N LEU A 241 16.39 13.19 27.97
CA LEU A 241 16.69 12.41 29.17
C LEU A 241 18.18 12.38 29.53
N SER A 242 19.08 12.70 28.59
CA SER A 242 20.52 12.79 28.83
C SER A 242 20.98 14.15 29.39
N GLN A 243 20.05 15.10 29.57
CA GLN A 243 20.39 16.40 30.13
C GLN A 243 20.90 16.29 31.56
N LYS A 244 21.91 17.10 31.89
CA LYS A 244 22.39 17.24 33.26
C LYS A 244 21.31 17.89 34.12
N LEU A 245 20.91 17.23 35.20
CA LEU A 245 20.00 17.78 36.21
C LEU A 245 20.74 18.88 37.01
N ASP A 246 20.45 20.13 36.68
CA ASP A 246 21.00 21.32 37.34
C ASP A 246 19.90 21.99 38.18
N TRP A 247 19.63 21.40 39.35
CA TRP A 247 18.58 21.86 40.27
C TRP A 247 18.70 23.35 40.66
N PRO A 248 19.90 23.91 40.90
CA PRO A 248 20.02 25.33 41.22
C PRO A 248 19.66 26.27 40.07
N LYS A 249 19.99 25.92 38.82
CA LYS A 249 19.83 26.84 37.67
C LYS A 249 18.58 26.59 36.84
N ALA A 250 18.13 25.35 36.75
CA ALA A 250 16.98 24.94 35.95
C ALA A 250 16.13 23.91 36.71
N PRO A 251 15.52 24.31 37.85
CA PRO A 251 14.76 23.39 38.70
C PRO A 251 13.55 22.79 37.98
N ILE A 252 12.82 23.58 37.19
CA ILE A 252 11.64 23.12 36.44
C ILE A 252 12.03 22.06 35.40
N VAL A 253 13.11 22.30 34.64
CA VAL A 253 13.61 21.34 33.64
C VAL A 253 14.11 20.07 34.32
N SER A 254 14.85 20.20 35.42
CA SER A 254 15.37 19.06 36.17
C SER A 254 14.25 18.22 36.77
N LEU A 255 13.24 18.86 37.36
CA LEU A 255 12.04 18.21 37.88
C LEU A 255 11.27 17.52 36.77
N SER A 256 11.04 18.20 35.65
CA SER A 256 10.30 17.64 34.51
C SER A 256 11.04 16.45 33.91
N THR A 257 12.36 16.55 33.73
CA THR A 257 13.20 15.45 33.21
C THR A 257 13.15 14.24 34.15
N ALA A 258 13.28 14.47 35.46
CA ALA A 258 13.18 13.40 36.46
C ALA A 258 11.78 12.78 36.50
N ALA A 259 10.72 13.60 36.48
CA ALA A 259 9.33 13.14 36.50
C ALA A 259 9.00 12.31 35.25
N VAL A 260 9.41 12.77 34.07
CA VAL A 260 9.26 12.03 32.82
C VAL A 260 10.03 10.71 32.88
N ALA A 261 11.29 10.71 33.33
CA ALA A 261 12.09 9.48 33.47
C ALA A 261 11.41 8.47 34.42
N ILE A 262 10.92 8.93 35.58
CA ILE A 262 10.17 8.11 36.53
C ILE A 262 8.89 7.56 35.89
N CYS A 263 8.14 8.39 35.16
CA CYS A 263 6.93 7.95 34.47
C CYS A 263 7.23 6.88 33.42
N PHE A 264 8.33 6.99 32.64
CA PHE A 264 8.74 5.96 31.70
C PHE A 264 9.13 4.65 32.39
N VAL A 265 9.90 4.72 33.49
CA VAL A 265 10.28 3.54 34.27
C VAL A 265 9.04 2.87 34.87
N ALA A 266 8.13 3.66 35.45
CA ALA A 266 6.87 3.19 35.99
C ALA A 266 5.99 2.58 34.89
N SER A 267 6.02 3.14 33.68
CA SER A 267 5.26 2.64 32.51
C SER A 267 5.90 1.43 31.84
N ALA A 268 7.19 1.16 32.06
CA ALA A 268 7.86 -0.01 31.52
C ALA A 268 7.28 -1.31 32.11
N TYR A 269 6.95 -1.33 33.41
CA TYR A 269 6.34 -2.50 34.04
C TYR A 269 4.98 -2.88 33.41
N PRO A 270 3.98 -1.99 33.30
CA PRO A 270 2.73 -2.33 32.62
C PRO A 270 2.94 -2.64 31.13
N ALA A 271 3.84 -1.92 30.43
CA ALA A 271 4.08 -2.15 29.01
C ALA A 271 4.78 -3.49 28.69
N PHE A 272 5.69 -3.97 29.54
CA PHE A 272 6.47 -5.19 29.26
C PHE A 272 6.08 -6.40 30.12
N VAL A 273 5.67 -6.18 31.37
CA VAL A 273 5.33 -7.27 32.32
C VAL A 273 3.83 -7.52 32.34
N LYS A 274 3.03 -6.44 32.40
CA LYS A 274 1.57 -6.53 32.48
C LYS A 274 0.93 -6.68 31.10
N MET A 275 1.49 -6.16 30.00
CA MET A 275 1.03 -6.48 28.63
C MET A 275 1.16 -7.97 28.34
N GLY A 276 2.13 -8.64 28.99
CA GLY A 276 2.21 -10.09 29.01
C GLY A 276 1.09 -10.77 29.79
N ASN A 277 0.50 -10.20 30.84
CA ASN A 277 -0.41 -10.90 31.76
C ASN A 277 -1.82 -10.29 31.94
N THR A 278 -2.07 -9.06 31.50
CA THR A 278 -3.36 -8.34 31.61
C THR A 278 -3.67 -7.51 30.37
N SER A 279 -3.24 -7.93 29.18
CA SER A 279 -4.04 -7.59 28.02
C SER A 279 -5.28 -8.51 28.04
N GLU A 280 -6.25 -8.21 28.91
CA GLU A 280 -7.62 -8.66 28.67
C GLU A 280 -8.17 -8.06 27.36
N TYR A 281 -7.48 -7.06 26.81
CA TYR A 281 -7.69 -6.51 25.48
C TYR A 281 -6.83 -7.13 24.38
N ASP A 282 -5.97 -8.13 24.65
CA ASP A 282 -5.11 -8.66 23.58
C ASP A 282 -4.58 -10.08 23.76
N ARG A 283 -4.55 -10.68 24.96
CA ARG A 283 -4.20 -12.10 25.13
C ARG A 283 -5.42 -12.98 24.89
N SER A 284 -6.60 -12.59 25.37
CA SER A 284 -7.85 -13.22 24.96
C SER A 284 -8.09 -12.97 23.49
N ILE A 285 -8.02 -11.73 22.99
CA ILE A 285 -8.29 -11.44 21.56
C ILE A 285 -7.21 -12.01 20.65
N THR A 286 -5.91 -11.86 20.92
CA THR A 286 -4.87 -12.46 20.04
C THR A 286 -4.79 -13.98 20.17
N VAL A 287 -4.95 -14.58 21.36
CA VAL A 287 -4.99 -16.07 21.48
C VAL A 287 -6.31 -16.62 20.99
N GLN A 288 -7.45 -15.95 21.18
CA GLN A 288 -8.76 -16.36 20.65
C GLN A 288 -8.85 -16.10 19.16
N HIS A 289 -8.26 -15.03 18.63
CA HIS A 289 -8.15 -14.78 17.20
C HIS A 289 -7.16 -15.76 16.56
N GLN A 290 -6.01 -16.04 17.19
CA GLN A 290 -5.10 -17.09 16.74
C GLN A 290 -5.74 -18.48 16.82
N ASN A 291 -6.44 -18.81 17.91
CA ASN A 291 -7.15 -20.08 18.07
C ASN A 291 -8.35 -20.18 17.11
N ALA A 292 -9.07 -19.09 16.86
CA ALA A 292 -10.17 -19.03 15.90
C ALA A 292 -9.65 -19.11 14.47
N LEU A 293 -8.51 -18.48 14.16
CA LEU A 293 -7.85 -18.61 12.85
C LEU A 293 -7.22 -19.99 12.67
N ASP A 294 -6.67 -20.60 13.73
CA ASP A 294 -6.16 -21.96 13.71
C ASP A 294 -7.29 -22.98 13.55
N GLY A 295 -8.40 -22.76 14.26
CA GLY A 295 -9.62 -23.54 14.13
C GLY A 295 -10.25 -23.40 12.74
N LEU A 296 -10.34 -22.17 12.22
CA LEU A 296 -10.82 -21.88 10.88
C LEU A 296 -9.92 -22.50 9.81
N LYS A 297 -8.59 -22.39 9.97
CA LYS A 297 -7.61 -23.05 9.11
C LYS A 297 -7.86 -24.57 9.07
N ASN A 298 -7.95 -25.21 10.23
CA ASN A 298 -8.18 -26.66 10.31
C ASN A 298 -9.54 -27.02 9.69
N PHE A 299 -10.58 -26.25 9.98
CA PHE A 299 -11.91 -26.43 9.40
C PHE A 299 -11.89 -26.36 7.86
N LEU A 300 -11.18 -25.39 7.28
CA LEU A 300 -11.04 -25.26 5.83
C LEU A 300 -10.30 -26.48 5.24
N LEU A 301 -9.19 -26.89 5.85
CA LEU A 301 -8.41 -28.06 5.42
C LEU A 301 -9.19 -29.38 5.53
N GLU A 302 -9.93 -29.58 6.62
CA GLU A 302 -10.78 -30.75 6.85
C GLU A 302 -11.93 -30.84 5.83
N ASN A 303 -12.37 -29.70 5.30
CA ASN A 303 -13.36 -29.62 4.21
C ASN A 303 -12.75 -29.75 2.81
N GLY A 304 -11.45 -30.05 2.70
CA GLY A 304 -10.72 -30.21 1.45
C GLY A 304 -10.44 -28.90 0.71
N LEU A 305 -10.52 -27.76 1.41
CA LEU A 305 -10.30 -26.45 0.82
C LEU A 305 -8.84 -26.05 0.97
N HIS A 306 -8.18 -25.77 -0.16
CA HIS A 306 -6.74 -25.46 -0.20
C HIS A 306 -6.43 -24.12 -0.88
N TYR A 307 -7.40 -23.49 -1.56
CA TYR A 307 -7.20 -22.22 -2.24
C TYR A 307 -8.45 -21.36 -2.16
N GLY A 308 -8.32 -20.09 -1.79
CA GLY A 308 -9.46 -19.20 -1.65
C GLY A 308 -9.10 -17.73 -1.58
N TYR A 309 -10.11 -16.93 -1.31
CA TYR A 309 -10.07 -15.47 -1.35
C TYR A 309 -10.74 -14.90 -0.11
N ALA A 310 -10.20 -13.81 0.44
CA ALA A 310 -10.75 -13.10 1.59
C ALA A 310 -10.30 -11.63 1.56
N LYS A 311 -10.91 -10.74 2.35
CA LYS A 311 -10.38 -9.38 2.55
C LYS A 311 -8.98 -9.45 3.20
N PHE A 312 -8.18 -8.39 3.02
CA PHE A 312 -6.74 -8.30 3.36
C PHE A 312 -6.35 -8.92 4.71
N TRP A 313 -7.08 -8.57 5.78
CA TRP A 313 -6.76 -8.99 7.15
C TRP A 313 -6.90 -10.49 7.40
N ASN A 314 -7.74 -11.19 6.64
CA ASN A 314 -7.95 -12.64 6.78
C ASN A 314 -7.09 -13.46 5.81
N ALA A 315 -6.76 -12.92 4.64
CA ALA A 315 -6.10 -13.69 3.59
C ALA A 315 -4.64 -14.08 3.92
N GLY A 316 -3.78 -13.09 4.18
CA GLY A 316 -2.35 -13.33 4.37
C GLY A 316 -2.06 -14.20 5.59
N VAL A 317 -2.76 -13.95 6.69
CA VAL A 317 -2.55 -14.64 7.97
C VAL A 317 -2.86 -16.15 7.87
N LEU A 318 -3.95 -16.54 7.22
CA LEU A 318 -4.31 -17.96 7.04
C LEU A 318 -3.30 -18.71 6.17
N SER A 319 -2.74 -18.04 5.15
CA SER A 319 -1.69 -18.63 4.32
C SER A 319 -0.42 -18.94 5.11
N VAL A 320 0.00 -18.00 5.96
CA VAL A 320 1.21 -18.17 6.78
C VAL A 320 0.99 -19.17 7.91
N LEU A 321 -0.12 -19.08 8.64
CA LEU A 321 -0.43 -19.99 9.76
C LEU A 321 -0.66 -21.44 9.34
N SER A 322 -0.94 -21.68 8.06
CA SER A 322 -1.09 -23.02 7.48
C SER A 322 0.18 -23.60 6.88
N ASP A 323 1.32 -22.89 6.96
CA ASP A 323 2.56 -23.30 6.28
C ASP A 323 2.30 -23.55 4.79
N GLU A 324 1.56 -22.62 4.16
CA GLU A 324 1.13 -22.66 2.76
C GLU A 324 0.25 -23.85 2.34
N LYS A 325 -0.24 -24.67 3.27
CA LYS A 325 -1.20 -25.76 2.97
C LYS A 325 -2.59 -25.25 2.57
N LEU A 326 -2.93 -24.05 3.02
CA LEU A 326 -4.13 -23.30 2.68
C LEU A 326 -3.71 -21.96 2.09
N LEU A 327 -4.00 -21.72 0.81
CA LEU A 327 -3.61 -20.50 0.12
C LEU A 327 -4.79 -19.54 0.00
N VAL A 328 -4.84 -18.52 0.86
CA VAL A 328 -5.88 -17.48 0.82
C VAL A 328 -5.30 -16.18 0.26
N ARG A 329 -5.98 -15.55 -0.71
CA ARG A 329 -5.47 -14.38 -1.45
C ARG A 329 -6.36 -13.17 -1.23
N GLN A 330 -5.74 -12.00 -1.01
CA GLN A 330 -6.50 -10.81 -0.69
C GLN A 330 -7.35 -10.34 -1.87
N ILE A 331 -8.56 -9.92 -1.57
CA ILE A 331 -9.49 -9.26 -2.47
C ILE A 331 -10.09 -8.04 -1.78
N VAL A 332 -10.70 -7.16 -2.57
CA VAL A 332 -11.70 -6.21 -2.13
C VAL A 332 -13.04 -6.57 -2.77
N ILE A 333 -14.14 -6.09 -2.19
CA ILE A 333 -15.42 -6.10 -2.89
C ILE A 333 -15.60 -4.73 -3.51
N ASP A 334 -15.84 -4.72 -4.82
CA ASP A 334 -15.99 -3.50 -5.62
C ASP A 334 -17.25 -3.66 -6.46
N HIS A 335 -18.24 -2.80 -6.20
CA HIS A 335 -19.55 -2.81 -6.85
C HIS A 335 -20.18 -4.21 -6.94
N GLY A 336 -20.24 -4.93 -5.82
CA GLY A 336 -20.88 -6.24 -5.79
C GLY A 336 -19.95 -7.42 -6.13
N LEU A 337 -18.77 -7.18 -6.70
CA LEU A 337 -17.89 -8.26 -7.18
C LEU A 337 -16.60 -8.37 -6.37
N PRO A 338 -16.13 -9.61 -6.07
CA PRO A 338 -14.81 -9.79 -5.52
C PRO A 338 -13.76 -9.45 -6.58
N MET A 339 -12.84 -8.56 -6.25
CA MET A 339 -11.81 -8.03 -7.12
C MET A 339 -10.42 -8.19 -6.49
N PRO A 340 -9.36 -8.51 -7.27
CA PRO A 340 -8.03 -8.67 -6.71
C PRO A 340 -7.51 -7.41 -6.02
N ASP A 341 -7.16 -7.53 -4.75
CA ASP A 341 -6.38 -6.50 -4.07
C ASP A 341 -4.91 -6.72 -4.40
N ARG A 342 -4.37 -5.79 -5.20
CA ARG A 342 -2.98 -5.86 -5.70
C ARG A 342 -1.97 -5.25 -4.74
N TRP A 343 -2.44 -4.65 -3.64
CA TRP A 343 -1.57 -4.13 -2.62
C TRP A 343 -0.89 -5.27 -1.86
N LEU A 344 0.46 -5.29 -1.84
CA LEU A 344 1.27 -6.33 -1.21
C LEU A 344 0.95 -7.76 -1.69
N SER A 345 0.48 -7.90 -2.94
CA SER A 345 0.12 -9.18 -3.52
C SER A 345 0.86 -9.43 -4.83
N SER A 346 0.82 -10.67 -5.32
CA SER A 346 1.44 -11.03 -6.60
C SER A 346 0.37 -11.31 -7.65
N ASN A 347 0.44 -10.63 -8.81
CA ASN A 347 -0.50 -10.82 -9.94
C ASN A 347 -0.71 -12.29 -10.34
N ARG A 348 0.30 -13.15 -10.15
CA ARG A 348 0.18 -14.59 -10.46
C ARG A 348 -0.92 -15.32 -9.66
N TRP A 349 -1.30 -14.79 -8.51
CA TRP A 349 -2.32 -15.38 -7.63
C TRP A 349 -3.74 -15.28 -8.18
N TYR A 350 -3.97 -14.37 -9.13
CA TYR A 350 -5.28 -14.08 -9.72
C TYR A 350 -5.37 -14.55 -11.17
N ARG A 351 -4.43 -15.38 -11.63
CA ARG A 351 -4.53 -16.00 -12.95
C ARG A 351 -5.47 -17.19 -12.91
N PRO A 352 -6.22 -17.48 -14.00
CA PRO A 352 -7.06 -18.66 -14.08
C PRO A 352 -6.31 -19.95 -13.76
N GLY A 353 -5.04 -20.05 -14.21
CA GLY A 353 -4.17 -21.20 -13.97
C GLY A 353 -3.50 -21.27 -12.60
N ALA A 354 -3.76 -20.33 -11.69
CA ALA A 354 -3.13 -20.32 -10.35
C ALA A 354 -3.55 -21.50 -9.47
N TRP A 355 -4.74 -22.05 -9.71
CA TRP A 355 -5.28 -23.20 -9.00
C TRP A 355 -6.22 -24.02 -9.90
N GLN A 356 -6.25 -25.34 -9.70
CA GLN A 356 -7.18 -26.25 -10.36
C GLN A 356 -7.99 -26.99 -9.29
N GLY A 357 -9.31 -26.96 -9.42
CA GLY A 357 -10.24 -27.55 -8.45
C GLY A 357 -11.06 -26.49 -7.72
N GLU A 358 -11.67 -26.90 -6.60
CA GLU A 358 -12.53 -26.03 -5.81
C GLU A 358 -11.75 -24.85 -5.24
N THR A 359 -12.41 -23.69 -5.20
CA THR A 359 -11.93 -22.52 -4.46
C THR A 359 -13.01 -22.02 -3.52
N PHE A 360 -12.66 -21.13 -2.59
CA PHE A 360 -13.64 -20.54 -1.69
C PHE A 360 -13.50 -19.03 -1.57
N LEU A 361 -14.60 -18.35 -1.27
CA LEU A 361 -14.64 -16.98 -0.78
C LEU A 361 -14.97 -17.04 0.72
N LEU A 362 -14.11 -16.45 1.55
CA LEU A 362 -14.26 -16.34 2.99
C LEU A 362 -14.65 -14.90 3.34
N LEU A 363 -15.79 -14.76 3.99
CA LEU A 363 -16.29 -13.51 4.56
C LEU A 363 -16.53 -13.70 6.05
N THR A 364 -16.31 -12.66 6.85
CA THR A 364 -16.90 -12.60 8.19
C THR A 364 -18.41 -12.48 8.07
N THR A 365 -19.16 -12.82 9.13
CA THR A 365 -20.62 -12.61 9.16
C THR A 365 -20.97 -11.15 8.90
N GLN A 366 -20.17 -10.22 9.43
CA GLN A 366 -20.37 -8.79 9.19
C GLN A 366 -20.14 -8.42 7.72
N GLU A 367 -19.09 -8.94 7.08
CA GLU A 367 -18.80 -8.70 5.66
C GLU A 367 -19.86 -9.30 4.73
N ASP A 368 -20.48 -10.42 5.10
CA ASP A 368 -21.60 -11.02 4.34
C ASP A 368 -22.92 -10.24 4.52
N GLU A 369 -23.05 -9.52 5.64
CA GLU A 369 -24.21 -8.68 5.99
C GLU A 369 -24.02 -7.20 5.59
N GLU A 370 -22.88 -6.84 5.00
CA GLU A 370 -22.64 -5.49 4.45
C GLU A 370 -23.70 -5.17 3.36
N GLU A 371 -24.03 -3.88 3.22
CA GLU A 371 -24.97 -3.38 2.21
C GLU A 371 -24.26 -2.37 1.29
N GLY A 372 -24.78 -2.22 0.06
CA GLY A 372 -24.24 -1.27 -0.91
C GLY A 372 -23.06 -1.82 -1.71
N ASP A 373 -22.10 -0.96 -2.07
CA ASP A 373 -21.00 -1.31 -2.99
C ASP A 373 -19.98 -2.30 -2.42
N GLU A 374 -19.90 -2.43 -1.09
CA GLU A 374 -18.97 -3.35 -0.40
C GLU A 374 -19.58 -4.75 -0.18
N ALA A 375 -20.90 -4.90 -0.41
CA ALA A 375 -21.61 -6.17 -0.29
C ALA A 375 -21.34 -7.06 -1.51
N VAL A 376 -21.32 -8.39 -1.33
CA VAL A 376 -21.28 -9.30 -2.48
C VAL A 376 -22.65 -9.39 -3.15
N ASP A 377 -22.73 -8.98 -4.41
CA ASP A 377 -23.92 -9.20 -5.24
C ASP A 377 -23.90 -10.62 -5.82
N TRP A 378 -24.58 -11.53 -5.12
CA TRP A 378 -24.69 -12.94 -5.49
C TRP A 378 -25.40 -13.16 -6.83
N ASP A 379 -26.33 -12.28 -7.21
CA ASP A 379 -27.05 -12.38 -8.48
C ASP A 379 -26.15 -11.97 -9.65
N LEU A 380 -25.40 -10.88 -9.48
CA LEU A 380 -24.39 -10.43 -10.44
C LEU A 380 -23.28 -11.48 -10.61
N LEU A 381 -22.76 -12.01 -9.50
CA LEU A 381 -21.77 -13.09 -9.53
C LEU A 381 -22.31 -14.33 -10.27
N GLY A 382 -23.60 -14.63 -10.07
CA GLY A 382 -24.32 -15.69 -10.79
C GLY A 382 -24.39 -15.49 -12.30
N ARG A 383 -24.42 -14.25 -12.80
CA ARG A 383 -24.38 -13.92 -14.25
C ARG A 383 -23.02 -14.23 -14.87
N TYR A 384 -21.94 -14.18 -14.08
CA TYR A 384 -20.61 -14.65 -14.49
C TYR A 384 -20.42 -16.16 -14.33
N HIS A 385 -21.50 -16.94 -14.16
CA HIS A 385 -21.46 -18.37 -13.88
C HIS A 385 -20.73 -18.75 -12.57
N CYS A 386 -20.56 -17.78 -11.66
CA CYS A 386 -19.95 -17.97 -10.36
C CYS A 386 -21.04 -18.15 -9.29
N LYS A 387 -21.60 -19.35 -9.17
CA LYS A 387 -22.52 -19.70 -8.07
C LYS A 387 -21.83 -20.62 -7.07
N PRO A 388 -21.93 -20.35 -5.76
CA PRO A 388 -21.37 -21.25 -4.76
C PRO A 388 -22.12 -22.58 -4.75
N VAL A 389 -21.37 -23.67 -4.73
CA VAL A 389 -21.88 -25.05 -4.66
C VAL A 389 -22.04 -25.56 -3.23
N ARG A 390 -21.26 -24.99 -2.29
CA ARG A 390 -21.39 -25.26 -0.85
C ARG A 390 -21.30 -23.95 -0.07
N LYS A 391 -22.09 -23.84 0.98
CA LYS A 391 -21.98 -22.78 1.98
C LYS A 391 -21.67 -23.43 3.32
N LEU A 392 -20.54 -23.04 3.92
CA LEU A 392 -20.12 -23.52 5.24
C LEU A 392 -20.11 -22.33 6.21
N SER A 393 -20.11 -22.61 7.51
CA SER A 393 -20.01 -21.58 8.53
C SER A 393 -19.13 -22.08 9.67
N TYR A 394 -18.27 -21.21 10.17
CA TYR A 394 -17.36 -21.50 11.28
C TYR A 394 -17.12 -20.22 12.09
N GLU A 395 -17.48 -20.21 13.38
CA GLU A 395 -17.17 -19.14 14.35
C GLU A 395 -17.18 -17.70 13.80
N GLY A 396 -18.31 -17.24 13.27
CA GLY A 396 -18.44 -15.87 12.75
C GLY A 396 -17.88 -15.66 11.33
N PHE A 397 -17.53 -16.74 10.64
CA PHE A 397 -17.17 -16.76 9.22
C PHE A 397 -18.15 -17.53 8.37
N LYS A 398 -18.32 -17.08 7.14
CA LYS A 398 -19.06 -17.69 6.04
C LYS A 398 -18.09 -18.09 4.95
N VAL A 399 -18.19 -19.35 4.51
CA VAL A 399 -17.32 -19.91 3.46
C VAL A 399 -18.18 -20.32 2.28
N PHE A 400 -17.98 -19.66 1.15
CA PHE A 400 -18.69 -19.92 -0.10
C PHE A 400 -17.78 -20.67 -1.05
N VAL A 401 -18.06 -21.95 -1.29
CA VAL A 401 -17.22 -22.82 -2.11
C VAL A 401 -17.70 -22.81 -3.55
N PHE A 402 -16.76 -22.66 -4.49
CA PHE A 402 -16.97 -22.67 -5.92
C PHE A 402 -16.31 -23.91 -6.54
N PRO A 403 -16.90 -24.50 -7.58
CA PRO A 403 -16.41 -25.75 -8.17
C PRO A 403 -15.08 -25.59 -8.93
N GLN A 404 -14.74 -24.34 -9.29
CA GLN A 404 -13.51 -23.98 -9.99
C GLN A 404 -13.00 -22.65 -9.44
N ASN A 405 -11.78 -22.29 -9.85
CA ASN A 405 -11.15 -21.03 -9.51
C ASN A 405 -11.98 -19.81 -10.00
N LEU A 406 -12.38 -18.92 -9.08
CA LEU A 406 -13.09 -17.67 -9.38
C LEU A 406 -12.36 -16.82 -10.44
N ALA A 407 -11.03 -16.82 -10.42
CA ALA A 407 -10.20 -16.11 -11.38
C ALA A 407 -10.42 -16.51 -12.85
N LYS A 408 -11.05 -17.67 -13.09
CA LYS A 408 -11.35 -18.17 -14.44
C LYS A 408 -12.53 -17.47 -15.10
N TYR A 409 -13.46 -16.95 -14.30
CA TYR A 409 -14.74 -16.43 -14.79
C TYR A 409 -14.82 -14.90 -14.74
N LEU A 410 -14.11 -14.28 -13.80
CA LEU A 410 -14.12 -12.84 -13.62
C LEU A 410 -13.06 -12.19 -14.52
N SER A 411 -13.51 -11.60 -15.63
CA SER A 411 -12.66 -11.08 -16.71
C SER A 411 -11.67 -9.98 -16.29
N ARG A 412 -11.93 -9.27 -15.18
CA ARG A 412 -11.06 -8.21 -14.65
C ARG A 412 -9.94 -8.72 -13.73
N TRP A 413 -9.86 -10.02 -13.48
CA TRP A 413 -8.84 -10.59 -12.57
C TRP A 413 -7.48 -10.75 -13.24
N ASP A 414 -7.48 -11.24 -14.48
CA ASP A 414 -6.26 -11.48 -15.25
C ASP A 414 -5.93 -10.31 -16.19
N ARG A 415 -4.96 -9.48 -15.78
CA ARG A 415 -4.43 -8.38 -16.61
C ARG A 415 -3.71 -8.86 -17.88
N ARG A 416 -3.43 -10.16 -18.01
CA ARG A 416 -2.80 -10.75 -19.20
C ARG A 416 -3.80 -11.28 -20.20
N PHE A 417 -5.05 -11.49 -19.81
CA PHE A 417 -6.08 -12.13 -20.65
C PHE A 417 -5.56 -13.41 -21.33
N GLU A 418 -4.95 -14.30 -20.53
CA GLU A 418 -4.53 -15.65 -20.95
C GLU A 418 -5.74 -16.50 -21.33
N VAL A 419 -6.91 -16.17 -20.80
CA VAL A 419 -8.23 -16.66 -21.21
C VAL A 419 -9.02 -15.46 -21.73
N PRO A 420 -9.88 -15.61 -22.76
CA PRO A 420 -10.71 -14.52 -23.24
C PRO A 420 -11.52 -13.88 -22.10
N GLY A 421 -11.36 -12.56 -21.92
CA GLY A 421 -12.23 -11.76 -21.06
C GLY A 421 -13.35 -11.16 -21.90
N SER A 422 -14.60 -11.26 -21.44
CA SER A 422 -15.79 -10.70 -22.10
C SER A 422 -16.45 -9.66 -21.20
N PHE A 423 -17.06 -8.66 -21.83
CA PHE A 423 -17.66 -7.48 -21.22
C PHE A 423 -18.99 -7.18 -21.93
N PRO A 424 -20.05 -7.93 -21.60
CA PRO A 424 -21.32 -7.80 -22.28
C PRO A 424 -21.99 -6.47 -21.95
N ALA A 425 -22.89 -6.02 -22.83
CA ALA A 425 -23.76 -4.89 -22.57
C ALA A 425 -24.52 -5.12 -21.25
N SER A 426 -24.55 -4.10 -20.41
CA SER A 426 -25.15 -4.18 -19.07
C SER A 426 -25.60 -2.79 -18.61
N ARG A 427 -26.21 -2.71 -17.43
CA ARG A 427 -26.57 -1.43 -16.80
C ARG A 427 -25.36 -0.55 -16.49
N GLU A 428 -24.17 -1.15 -16.41
CA GLU A 428 -22.91 -0.43 -16.21
C GLU A 428 -22.28 0.03 -17.54
N SER A 429 -22.85 -0.35 -18.68
CA SER A 429 -22.35 0.09 -19.99
C SER A 429 -22.57 1.59 -20.16
N LEU A 430 -21.47 2.34 -20.15
CA LEU A 430 -21.51 3.78 -20.32
C LEU A 430 -21.79 4.11 -21.80
N HIS A 431 -22.78 4.99 -22.02
CA HIS A 431 -23.23 5.37 -23.36
C HIS A 431 -23.78 6.82 -23.34
N GLN A 432 -23.61 7.52 -24.46
CA GLN A 432 -24.20 8.85 -24.70
C GLN A 432 -25.46 8.77 -25.58
N VAL A 433 -25.50 7.78 -26.48
CA VAL A 433 -26.61 7.51 -27.40
C VAL A 433 -27.03 6.04 -27.30
N GLY A 434 -28.25 5.76 -27.75
CA GLY A 434 -28.84 4.43 -27.67
C GLY A 434 -29.52 4.12 -26.34
N LYS A 435 -30.22 2.97 -26.31
CA LYS A 435 -30.97 2.46 -25.17
C LYS A 435 -30.54 1.04 -24.85
N LEU A 436 -30.37 0.76 -23.57
CA LEU A 436 -30.13 -0.60 -23.09
C LEU A 436 -31.43 -1.42 -23.09
N TYR A 437 -31.34 -2.64 -23.61
CA TYR A 437 -32.35 -3.67 -23.53
C TYR A 437 -31.76 -4.84 -22.73
N ASP A 438 -32.44 -5.29 -21.67
CA ASP A 438 -31.96 -6.39 -20.81
C ASP A 438 -32.13 -7.78 -21.48
N ASP A 439 -33.01 -7.89 -22.47
CA ASP A 439 -33.18 -9.10 -23.30
C ASP A 439 -33.59 -8.70 -24.73
N TYR A 440 -32.59 -8.48 -25.57
CA TYR A 440 -32.75 -8.07 -26.95
C TYR A 440 -32.81 -9.30 -27.87
N GLU A 441 -33.94 -9.48 -28.56
CA GLU A 441 -34.18 -10.61 -29.48
C GLU A 441 -33.95 -12.00 -28.85
N TYR A 442 -34.21 -12.15 -27.55
CA TYR A 442 -33.97 -13.40 -26.78
C TYR A 442 -32.49 -13.84 -26.74
N ALA A 443 -31.56 -12.92 -27.02
CA ALA A 443 -30.13 -13.18 -27.12
C ALA A 443 -29.32 -12.50 -26.00
N GLY A 444 -29.98 -11.96 -24.98
CA GLY A 444 -29.35 -11.24 -23.87
C GLY A 444 -29.29 -9.72 -24.08
N SER A 445 -28.55 -9.03 -23.21
CA SER A 445 -28.55 -7.57 -23.17
C SER A 445 -27.88 -6.93 -24.39
N ALA A 446 -28.40 -5.79 -24.85
CA ALA A 446 -27.79 -5.01 -25.93
C ALA A 446 -28.05 -3.51 -25.77
N VAL A 447 -27.11 -2.67 -26.22
CA VAL A 447 -27.33 -1.23 -26.38
C VAL A 447 -27.62 -0.94 -27.85
N VAL A 448 -28.79 -0.39 -28.13
CA VAL A 448 -29.29 -0.18 -29.48
C VAL A 448 -29.49 1.30 -29.75
N VAL A 449 -29.00 1.78 -30.88
CA VAL A 449 -29.24 3.13 -31.38
C VAL A 449 -29.83 3.07 -32.77
N GLU A 450 -30.86 3.88 -32.98
CA GLU A 450 -31.56 3.99 -34.26
C GLU A 450 -30.87 5.01 -35.18
N LYS A 451 -31.15 4.92 -36.48
CA LYS A 451 -30.63 5.86 -37.47
C LYS A 451 -30.99 7.31 -37.10
N GLY A 452 -30.01 8.21 -37.21
CA GLY A 452 -30.13 9.64 -36.92
C GLY A 452 -29.44 10.09 -35.63
N GLU A 453 -29.04 9.16 -34.76
CA GLU A 453 -28.32 9.47 -33.52
C GLU A 453 -26.82 9.14 -33.64
N ALA A 454 -25.97 10.17 -33.58
CA ALA A 454 -24.51 10.03 -33.63
C ALA A 454 -23.88 10.32 -32.26
N GLY A 455 -22.93 9.50 -31.83
CA GLY A 455 -22.29 9.63 -30.53
C GLY A 455 -21.71 8.31 -30.01
N ALA A 456 -21.23 8.32 -28.77
CA ALA A 456 -20.70 7.11 -28.13
C ALA A 456 -21.84 6.16 -27.75
N LEU A 457 -21.96 5.03 -28.44
CA LEU A 457 -22.91 3.96 -28.13
C LEU A 457 -22.41 3.10 -26.97
N HIS A 458 -21.09 2.94 -26.85
CA HIS A 458 -20.43 2.28 -25.75
C HIS A 458 -19.05 2.89 -25.53
N TYR A 459 -18.66 3.12 -24.27
CA TYR A 459 -17.30 3.42 -23.90
C TYR A 459 -16.91 2.73 -22.59
N GLY A 460 -15.75 2.09 -22.58
CA GLY A 460 -15.29 1.25 -21.47
C GLY A 460 -15.28 -0.24 -21.86
N PRO A 461 -15.28 -1.15 -20.88
CA PRO A 461 -14.81 -0.91 -19.52
C PRO A 461 -13.37 -0.39 -19.50
N TYR A 462 -12.98 0.23 -18.38
CA TYR A 462 -11.60 0.60 -18.12
C TYR A 462 -10.87 -0.58 -17.48
N VAL A 463 -9.98 -1.22 -18.22
CA VAL A 463 -9.29 -2.44 -17.77
C VAL A 463 -7.78 -2.32 -17.88
N ASP A 464 -7.06 -2.66 -16.81
CA ASP A 464 -5.60 -2.69 -16.83
C ASP A 464 -5.08 -3.91 -17.60
N VAL A 465 -4.22 -3.67 -18.60
CA VAL A 465 -3.68 -4.70 -19.48
C VAL A 465 -2.15 -4.67 -19.47
N GLU A 466 -1.53 -5.81 -19.18
CA GLU A 466 -0.06 -5.96 -19.18
C GLU A 466 0.53 -5.88 -20.62
N PRO A 467 1.85 -5.66 -20.77
CA PRO A 467 2.50 -5.67 -22.08
C PRO A 467 2.29 -6.97 -22.87
N GLY A 468 1.98 -6.84 -24.15
CA GLY A 468 1.66 -7.99 -25.00
C GLY A 468 0.99 -7.60 -26.32
N THR A 469 0.68 -8.61 -27.13
CA THR A 469 -0.15 -8.45 -28.33
C THR A 469 -1.50 -9.08 -28.10
N TYR A 470 -2.55 -8.34 -28.43
CA TYR A 470 -3.93 -8.65 -28.10
C TYR A 470 -4.82 -8.54 -29.32
N THR A 471 -5.87 -9.36 -29.30
CA THR A 471 -7.01 -9.26 -30.21
C THR A 471 -8.24 -8.91 -29.40
N VAL A 472 -8.91 -7.82 -29.77
CA VAL A 472 -10.24 -7.45 -29.25
C VAL A 472 -11.28 -7.80 -30.29
N SER A 473 -12.36 -8.45 -29.88
CA SER A 473 -13.52 -8.76 -30.71
C SER A 473 -14.72 -7.97 -30.21
N PHE A 474 -15.28 -7.13 -31.06
CA PHE A 474 -16.54 -6.44 -30.83
C PHE A 474 -17.67 -7.27 -31.45
N ASP A 475 -18.72 -7.56 -30.67
CA ASP A 475 -20.00 -8.07 -31.15
C ASP A 475 -20.93 -6.87 -31.34
N VAL A 476 -20.95 -6.37 -32.59
CA VAL A 476 -21.69 -5.18 -33.01
C VAL A 476 -22.35 -5.50 -34.34
N ALA A 477 -23.67 -5.39 -34.40
CA ALA A 477 -24.44 -5.50 -35.63
C ALA A 477 -24.79 -4.10 -36.16
N VAL A 478 -24.59 -3.88 -37.46
CA VAL A 478 -24.92 -2.62 -38.13
C VAL A 478 -25.73 -2.85 -39.39
N GLU A 479 -26.64 -1.93 -39.69
CA GLU A 479 -27.21 -1.82 -41.02
C GLU A 479 -26.19 -1.22 -41.99
N SER A 480 -26.24 -1.58 -43.27
CA SER A 480 -25.26 -1.08 -44.24
C SER A 480 -25.50 0.39 -44.57
N ALA A 481 -24.44 1.19 -44.51
CA ALA A 481 -24.44 2.59 -44.94
C ALA A 481 -23.12 2.93 -45.67
N PRO A 482 -23.18 3.57 -46.86
CA PRO A 482 -21.98 3.91 -47.64
C PRO A 482 -21.00 4.83 -46.91
N GLU A 483 -21.49 5.69 -46.04
CA GLU A 483 -20.70 6.65 -45.26
C GLU A 483 -20.18 6.07 -43.93
N GLY A 484 -20.40 4.78 -43.69
CA GLY A 484 -20.09 4.08 -42.45
C GLY A 484 -21.20 4.18 -41.41
N SER A 485 -21.44 3.08 -40.71
CA SER A 485 -22.53 2.94 -39.72
C SER A 485 -22.02 3.12 -38.29
N ALA A 486 -20.88 2.51 -37.98
CA ALA A 486 -20.24 2.59 -36.67
C ALA A 486 -18.72 2.65 -36.78
N ARG A 487 -18.07 3.22 -35.77
CA ARG A 487 -16.61 3.24 -35.63
C ARG A 487 -16.23 2.56 -34.32
N LEU A 488 -15.29 1.62 -34.41
CA LEU A 488 -14.78 0.87 -33.28
C LEU A 488 -13.34 1.29 -33.04
N ASP A 489 -12.98 1.55 -31.79
CA ASP A 489 -11.59 1.82 -31.45
C ASP A 489 -11.19 1.24 -30.09
N VAL A 490 -9.88 1.11 -29.93
CA VAL A 490 -9.23 0.74 -28.66
C VAL A 490 -8.27 1.86 -28.31
N VAL A 491 -8.42 2.42 -27.12
CA VAL A 491 -7.54 3.49 -26.63
C VAL A 491 -6.90 3.14 -25.30
N ALA A 492 -5.71 3.67 -25.07
CA ALA A 492 -5.02 3.62 -23.79
C ALA A 492 -5.16 4.95 -23.04
N SER A 493 -5.49 4.89 -21.75
CA SER A 493 -5.44 6.01 -20.81
C SER A 493 -4.06 6.12 -20.15
N PRO A 494 -3.65 7.33 -19.69
CA PRO A 494 -4.41 8.59 -19.65
C PRO A 494 -4.26 9.48 -20.89
N ASP A 495 -3.34 9.17 -21.81
CA ASP A 495 -3.05 9.99 -23.00
C ASP A 495 -4.06 9.80 -24.14
N GLN A 496 -5.07 8.95 -23.95
CA GLN A 496 -6.11 8.63 -24.95
C GLN A 496 -5.48 8.18 -26.28
N LYS A 497 -4.35 7.46 -26.18
CA LYS A 497 -3.58 6.99 -27.34
C LYS A 497 -4.40 5.95 -28.09
N LEU A 498 -4.70 6.23 -29.36
CA LEU A 498 -5.34 5.29 -30.27
C LEU A 498 -4.40 4.11 -30.60
N LEU A 499 -4.86 2.89 -30.31
CA LEU A 499 -4.09 1.66 -30.53
C LEU A 499 -4.55 0.91 -31.78
N ALA A 500 -5.87 0.88 -32.02
CA ALA A 500 -6.48 0.29 -33.19
C ALA A 500 -7.84 0.94 -33.46
N GLU A 501 -8.23 1.02 -34.73
CA GLU A 501 -9.52 1.58 -35.15
C GLU A 501 -10.02 0.87 -36.41
N THR A 502 -11.34 0.80 -36.59
CA THR A 502 -11.99 0.45 -37.86
C THR A 502 -13.36 1.10 -37.96
N VAL A 503 -13.82 1.31 -39.19
CA VAL A 503 -15.20 1.72 -39.48
C VAL A 503 -15.95 0.53 -40.08
N LEU A 504 -17.20 0.32 -39.65
CA LEU A 504 -18.11 -0.70 -40.17
C LEU A 504 -19.01 -0.07 -41.25
N MET A 505 -19.13 -0.71 -42.41
CA MET A 505 -19.90 -0.21 -43.56
C MET A 505 -21.01 -1.19 -43.99
N ASP A 506 -20.90 -2.45 -43.60
CA ASP A 506 -21.73 -3.57 -44.04
C ASP A 506 -22.26 -4.35 -42.84
N ASN A 507 -23.21 -5.25 -43.10
CA ASN A 507 -23.88 -6.05 -42.08
C ASN A 507 -22.93 -7.13 -41.52
N THR A 508 -21.99 -6.70 -40.68
CA THR A 508 -21.14 -7.58 -39.88
C THR A 508 -21.71 -7.69 -38.47
N SER A 509 -21.73 -8.89 -37.91
CA SER A 509 -22.08 -9.12 -36.50
C SER A 509 -20.87 -9.03 -35.56
N SER A 510 -19.65 -9.28 -36.05
CA SER A 510 -18.45 -9.17 -35.21
C SER A 510 -17.23 -8.65 -35.97
N ARG A 511 -16.42 -7.84 -35.30
CA ARG A 511 -15.20 -7.26 -35.85
C ARG A 511 -14.03 -7.40 -34.88
N ARG A 512 -12.87 -7.77 -35.41
CA ARG A 512 -11.64 -7.94 -34.63
C ARG A 512 -10.64 -6.82 -34.90
N LEU A 513 -10.06 -6.29 -33.82
CA LEU A 513 -8.96 -5.33 -33.84
C LEU A 513 -7.75 -5.94 -33.13
N ARG A 514 -6.56 -5.74 -33.70
CA ARG A 514 -5.30 -6.23 -33.14
C ARG A 514 -4.39 -5.07 -32.78
N PHE A 515 -3.76 -5.13 -31.62
CA PHE A 515 -2.81 -4.10 -31.16
C PHE A 515 -1.72 -4.69 -30.26
N THR A 516 -0.68 -3.90 -30.01
CA THR A 516 0.45 -4.25 -29.13
C THR A 516 0.66 -3.18 -28.07
N LEU A 517 0.99 -3.62 -26.85
CA LEU A 517 1.34 -2.79 -25.71
C LEU A 517 2.77 -3.07 -25.25
N ASP A 518 3.54 -2.01 -25.06
CA ASP A 518 4.93 -2.08 -24.57
C ASP A 518 5.03 -1.91 -23.04
N ARG A 519 3.99 -1.37 -22.41
CA ARG A 519 3.89 -1.10 -20.97
C ARG A 519 2.47 -1.38 -20.48
N LEU A 520 2.30 -1.55 -19.16
CA LEU A 520 0.98 -1.61 -18.53
C LEU A 520 0.18 -0.36 -18.92
N ALA A 521 -1.07 -0.55 -19.35
CA ALA A 521 -1.97 0.53 -19.71
C ALA A 521 -3.41 0.17 -19.33
N THR A 522 -4.19 1.17 -18.92
CA THR A 522 -5.64 1.02 -18.78
C THR A 522 -6.27 1.23 -20.16
N LEU A 523 -6.93 0.20 -20.68
CA LEU A 523 -7.59 0.22 -21.95
C LEU A 523 -9.07 0.59 -21.81
N GLU A 524 -9.57 1.24 -22.84
CA GLU A 524 -10.98 1.56 -23.04
C GLU A 524 -11.37 1.09 -24.45
N PHE A 525 -12.48 0.37 -24.56
CA PHE A 525 -13.03 -0.10 -25.83
C PHE A 525 -14.24 0.77 -26.18
N ARG A 526 -14.30 1.31 -27.39
CA ARG A 526 -15.39 2.23 -27.75
C ARG A 526 -16.09 1.85 -29.03
N VAL A 527 -17.40 2.02 -29.01
CA VAL A 527 -18.30 1.89 -30.15
C VAL A 527 -18.98 3.24 -30.36
N TRP A 528 -18.72 3.86 -31.50
CA TRP A 528 -19.32 5.12 -31.91
C TRP A 528 -20.37 4.87 -32.99
N SER A 529 -21.59 5.36 -32.78
CA SER A 529 -22.58 5.48 -33.85
C SER A 529 -22.26 6.70 -34.70
N LEU A 530 -22.25 6.52 -36.03
CA LEU A 530 -22.08 7.62 -36.97
C LEU A 530 -23.43 8.24 -37.38
N GLY A 531 -24.55 7.73 -36.86
CA GLY A 531 -25.90 8.24 -37.15
C GLY A 531 -26.47 7.85 -38.52
N ASN A 532 -25.67 7.22 -39.38
CA ASN A 532 -26.07 6.89 -40.75
C ASN A 532 -26.92 5.62 -40.87
N ALA A 533 -26.88 4.75 -39.85
CA ALA A 533 -27.60 3.48 -39.81
C ALA A 533 -27.90 3.08 -38.35
N ARG A 534 -28.74 2.06 -38.18
CA ARG A 534 -28.98 1.41 -36.89
C ARG A 534 -27.74 0.62 -36.45
N VAL A 535 -27.39 0.71 -35.16
CA VAL A 535 -26.23 0.02 -34.56
C VAL A 535 -26.66 -0.68 -33.27
N VAL A 536 -26.26 -1.94 -33.10
CA VAL A 536 -26.53 -2.77 -31.93
C VAL A 536 -25.22 -3.27 -31.36
N PHE A 537 -24.89 -2.87 -30.13
CA PHE A 537 -23.74 -3.37 -29.38
C PHE A 537 -24.18 -4.45 -28.39
N LYS A 538 -23.49 -5.60 -28.38
CA LYS A 538 -23.80 -6.75 -27.52
C LYS A 538 -22.67 -7.08 -26.54
N ASP A 539 -21.43 -7.18 -27.02
CA ASP A 539 -20.29 -7.58 -26.22
C ASP A 539 -18.98 -7.01 -26.77
N VAL A 540 -17.99 -6.85 -25.90
CA VAL A 540 -16.60 -6.68 -26.29
C VAL A 540 -15.75 -7.68 -25.51
N SER A 541 -14.90 -8.41 -26.23
CA SER A 541 -13.98 -9.38 -25.63
C SER A 541 -12.54 -9.15 -26.03
N ILE A 542 -11.62 -9.50 -25.14
CA ILE A 542 -10.17 -9.37 -25.34
C ILE A 542 -9.48 -10.69 -25.02
N VAL A 543 -8.47 -11.03 -25.83
CA VAL A 543 -7.61 -12.20 -25.61
C VAL A 543 -6.19 -11.88 -26.04
N ARG A 544 -5.22 -12.46 -25.34
CA ARG A 544 -3.81 -12.39 -25.74
C ARG A 544 -3.52 -13.38 -26.87
N ASP A 545 -2.86 -12.92 -27.93
CA ASP A 545 -2.63 -13.73 -29.14
C ASP A 545 -1.81 -15.02 -28.94
N ASN A 546 -1.07 -15.12 -27.83
CA ASN A 546 -0.27 -16.31 -27.50
C ASN A 546 -1.01 -17.33 -26.62
N ALA A 547 -2.29 -17.09 -26.30
CA ALA A 547 -3.13 -18.06 -25.62
C ALA A 547 -3.60 -19.14 -26.60
N THR A 548 -2.83 -20.22 -26.73
CA THR A 548 -3.24 -21.41 -27.49
C THR A 548 -4.50 -22.02 -26.88
N TRP A 549 -5.67 -21.68 -27.42
CA TRP A 549 -6.92 -22.38 -27.16
C TRP A 549 -6.97 -23.68 -27.99
N ALA A 550 -6.77 -24.82 -27.33
CA ALA A 550 -7.03 -26.13 -27.90
C ALA A 550 -8.55 -26.39 -27.90
N ALA A 551 -9.24 -25.97 -28.97
CA ALA A 551 -10.59 -26.43 -29.24
C ALA A 551 -10.53 -27.92 -29.67
N GLY A 552 -11.03 -28.80 -28.80
CA GLY A 552 -11.11 -30.23 -29.07
C GLY A 552 -12.12 -30.56 -30.16
N SER A 553 -11.65 -30.91 -31.35
CA SER A 553 -12.35 -31.81 -32.27
C SER A 553 -11.73 -33.21 -32.14
N ARG A 554 -12.28 -34.06 -31.28
CA ARG A 554 -11.98 -35.51 -31.32
C ARG A 554 -13.00 -36.18 -32.23
N SER A 555 -12.66 -36.32 -33.51
CA SER A 555 -13.13 -37.44 -34.33
C SER A 555 -12.22 -38.63 -34.04
N SER A 556 -12.65 -39.54 -33.16
CA SER A 556 -11.93 -40.79 -32.93
C SER A 556 -12.18 -41.73 -34.11
N ILE A 557 -11.20 -41.83 -34.99
CA ILE A 557 -11.04 -42.94 -35.93
C ILE A 557 -10.65 -44.18 -35.12
N SER A 558 -11.41 -45.24 -35.29
CA SER A 558 -11.15 -46.60 -34.81
C SER A 558 -9.81 -47.12 -35.33
N ARG A 559 -9.00 -47.75 -34.48
CA ARG A 559 -8.09 -48.81 -34.91
C ARG A 559 -7.99 -49.90 -33.86
N ASP A 560 -8.20 -51.09 -34.38
CA ASP A 560 -8.16 -52.42 -33.78
C ASP A 560 -6.91 -52.70 -32.94
N GLN A 561 -7.12 -53.48 -31.88
CA GLN A 561 -6.07 -54.32 -31.28
C GLN A 561 -6.14 -55.73 -31.85
N PRO A 562 -4.98 -56.39 -32.01
CA PRO A 562 -4.89 -57.82 -31.81
C PRO A 562 -4.02 -58.17 -30.58
N SER A 563 -4.34 -59.36 -30.05
CA SER A 563 -3.79 -60.15 -28.93
C SER A 563 -4.11 -59.69 -27.51
#